data_AF-A0A7Y1W057-F1
#
_entry.id   AF-A0A7Y1W057-F1
#
_cell.length_a   1.000
_cell.length_b   1.000
_cell.length_c   1.000
_cell.angle_alpha   90.00
_cell.angle_beta   90.00
_cell.angle_gamma   90.00
#
_symmetry.space_group_name_H-M   'P 1'
#
loop_
_entity.id
_entity.type
_entity.pdbx_description
1 polymer ?
#
loop_
_entity_poly.entity_id
_entity_poly.type
_entity_poly.pdbx_seq_one_letter_code
_entity_poly.pdbx_strand_id
1 'polypeptide(L)'
;DLPFKANDLSGQEYYARNNASHNGGIQKYGFDLGAKRYNADLGGWSMLTLPWSSYDLDPRNEYHVVYGKPVYAMEAGTVVGCWRNAPENAQSARSDEGFGVKEENFLHEKLRTGYMPGGGNILWVDHADGSRALYAHFQPGSIPAALCPIEKSLFNQPNTEGAETTLAQADQVAVERGQYLGRVGNAGNSTGPHLHIHVERAGAAELLRFNHGLATPLNGGDADTDQWTAFKGEPIPPGPTLFWPPRSKGAEYARHGLPSGQFQKWFMHLSDSGYWPTWLDLFSSSGQNYVNMVWRPAKGRWRAWVGIDGNSFQQNFTNSRDDKFYPVLADVALWGGQPRYAAIYREHEPGQFRLRFGLSDEQAEAEFAYATKQGYVPESSSVVSINDQRRHTVLYRKGQVGSFWTRSNMTADEYQQAWQENSAAGRQLRFVDVYRHNNRPYFSAIFTERPKGETIGRHGLTGASYQDAFELASQAGYGVQAVAGYDGASSRRYAAGWFKGPGAQPAAVASVALVEPETSGTPPPEVAADDAESAEPESARDLLRGFLESKLDEAVGETRVSERLRHKDRAVSSSADEGGDIIDRQAARAALSGAR
;
A
#
# COMPACT_ATOMS: atom_id res chain seq x y z
N ASP A 1 -17.52 7.31 -1.27
CA ASP A 1 -16.51 6.29 -0.90
C ASP A 1 -17.09 5.28 0.05
N LEU A 2 -16.44 4.13 0.22
CA LEU A 2 -16.70 3.28 1.37
C LEU A 2 -16.25 3.99 2.67
N PRO A 3 -16.90 3.74 3.81
CA PRO A 3 -16.59 4.42 5.08
C PRO A 3 -15.34 3.86 5.77
N PHE A 4 -14.53 3.08 5.06
CA PHE A 4 -13.35 2.39 5.57
C PHE A 4 -12.18 2.55 4.60
N LYS A 5 -10.95 2.27 5.05
CA LYS A 5 -9.76 2.18 4.21
C LYS A 5 -9.08 0.83 4.39
N ALA A 6 -8.52 0.30 3.30
CA ALA A 6 -7.75 -0.95 3.37
C ALA A 6 -6.44 -0.84 4.15
N ASN A 7 -5.98 0.38 4.43
CA ASN A 7 -4.84 0.64 5.31
C ASN A 7 -5.07 0.16 6.74
N ASP A 8 -6.33 -0.01 7.14
CA ASP A 8 -6.73 -0.34 8.51
C ASP A 8 -7.04 -1.84 8.71
N LEU A 9 -6.71 -2.65 7.69
CA LEU A 9 -6.79 -4.10 7.71
C LEU A 9 -5.40 -4.67 8.01
N SER A 10 -5.34 -5.72 8.84
CA SER A 10 -4.12 -6.44 9.15
C SER A 10 -4.17 -7.87 8.60
N GLY A 11 -3.04 -8.39 8.10
CA GLY A 11 -2.96 -9.76 7.60
C GLY A 11 -4.07 -10.10 6.58
N GLN A 12 -4.80 -11.20 6.84
CA GLN A 12 -5.92 -11.67 6.01
C GLN A 12 -7.29 -11.17 6.54
N GLU A 13 -7.37 -9.89 6.90
CA GLU A 13 -8.62 -9.23 7.25
C GLU A 13 -9.29 -8.57 6.04
N TYR A 14 -10.62 -8.64 5.99
CA TYR A 14 -11.46 -7.86 5.09
C TYR A 14 -12.69 -7.36 5.83
N TYR A 15 -13.27 -6.26 5.35
CA TYR A 15 -14.57 -5.83 5.86
C TYR A 15 -15.66 -6.75 5.34
N ALA A 16 -16.77 -6.86 6.06
CA ALA A 16 -17.79 -7.84 5.77
C ALA A 16 -19.21 -7.27 5.92
N ARG A 17 -20.09 -7.69 5.02
CA ARG A 17 -21.54 -7.60 5.17
C ARG A 17 -22.04 -8.99 5.52
N ASN A 18 -22.74 -9.16 6.64
CA ASN A 18 -23.17 -10.50 7.09
C ASN A 18 -24.60 -10.87 6.70
N ASN A 19 -25.61 -9.97 6.74
CA ASN A 19 -26.93 -10.19 6.10
C ASN A 19 -27.97 -9.04 6.27
N ALA A 20 -27.76 -8.04 7.12
CA ALA A 20 -28.79 -7.04 7.39
C ALA A 20 -28.77 -5.90 6.35
N SER A 21 -29.79 -5.84 5.49
CA SER A 21 -30.39 -4.55 5.15
C SER A 21 -31.63 -4.39 6.03
N HIS A 22 -31.78 -3.26 6.73
CA HIS A 22 -33.00 -3.03 7.51
C HIS A 22 -34.18 -2.96 6.53
N ASN A 23 -35.35 -3.52 6.86
CA ASN A 23 -36.46 -3.59 5.90
C ASN A 23 -37.55 -2.53 6.14
N GLY A 24 -37.23 -1.41 6.82
CA GLY A 24 -38.23 -0.40 7.19
C GLY A 24 -37.70 1.03 7.32
N GLY A 25 -38.59 1.98 7.05
CA GLY A 25 -38.34 3.42 7.22
C GLY A 25 -37.15 3.96 6.41
N ILE A 26 -36.51 4.99 6.96
CA ILE A 26 -35.34 5.67 6.37
C ILE A 26 -34.09 4.79 6.32
N GLN A 27 -34.09 3.68 7.07
CA GLN A 27 -32.99 2.73 7.17
C GLN A 27 -33.10 1.59 6.17
N LYS A 28 -34.13 1.56 5.29
CA LYS A 28 -34.43 0.43 4.39
C LYS A 28 -33.22 -0.11 3.59
N TYR A 29 -32.25 0.74 3.30
CA TYR A 29 -31.03 0.39 2.57
C TYR A 29 -29.75 0.55 3.39
N GLY A 30 -29.90 0.63 4.71
CA GLY A 30 -28.79 0.71 5.65
C GLY A 30 -28.02 -0.61 5.74
N PHE A 31 -26.75 -0.50 6.10
CA PHE A 31 -25.85 -1.62 6.26
C PHE A 31 -25.26 -1.66 7.67
N ASP A 32 -25.22 -2.86 8.22
CA ASP A 32 -24.39 -3.20 9.37
C ASP A 32 -23.10 -3.84 8.88
N LEU A 33 -22.01 -3.07 8.92
CA LEU A 33 -20.71 -3.43 8.37
C LEU A 33 -19.77 -3.90 9.48
N GLY A 34 -19.32 -5.13 9.37
CA GLY A 34 -18.31 -5.74 10.23
C GLY A 34 -16.97 -5.93 9.52
N ALA A 35 -16.15 -6.81 10.08
CA ALA A 35 -14.92 -7.30 9.47
C ALA A 35 -14.73 -8.77 9.84
N LYS A 36 -14.01 -9.49 8.99
CA LYS A 36 -13.65 -10.89 9.18
C LYS A 36 -12.17 -11.08 8.91
N ARG A 37 -11.57 -12.02 9.64
CA ARG A 37 -10.21 -12.51 9.39
C ARG A 37 -10.27 -13.98 9.01
N TYR A 38 -9.45 -14.40 8.06
CA TYR A 38 -9.24 -15.81 7.83
C TYR A 38 -8.30 -16.37 8.91
N ASN A 39 -8.72 -17.44 9.57
CA ASN A 39 -7.85 -18.19 10.45
C ASN A 39 -8.24 -19.68 10.43
N ALA A 40 -7.35 -20.52 9.92
CA ALA A 40 -7.56 -21.98 9.85
C ALA A 40 -7.83 -22.59 11.23
N ASP A 41 -7.17 -22.09 12.28
CA ASP A 41 -7.36 -22.57 13.66
C ASP A 41 -8.74 -22.20 14.23
N LEU A 42 -9.41 -21.21 13.64
CA LEU A 42 -10.79 -20.83 13.97
C LEU A 42 -11.83 -21.49 13.06
N GLY A 43 -11.41 -22.39 12.16
CA GLY A 43 -12.29 -23.03 11.19
C GLY A 43 -12.65 -22.15 9.99
N GLY A 44 -11.86 -21.12 9.67
CA GLY A 44 -12.01 -20.29 8.49
C GLY A 44 -12.27 -18.81 8.79
N TRP A 45 -13.20 -18.19 8.06
CA TRP A 45 -13.52 -16.76 8.19
C TRP A 45 -14.31 -16.44 9.46
N SER A 46 -13.64 -15.81 10.43
CA SER A 46 -14.24 -15.42 11.70
C SER A 46 -14.38 -13.90 11.82
N MET A 47 -15.47 -13.45 12.44
CA MET A 47 -15.61 -12.05 12.89
C MET A 47 -14.92 -11.79 14.23
N LEU A 48 -14.42 -12.86 14.87
CA LEU A 48 -13.70 -12.82 16.13
C LEU A 48 -12.21 -13.09 15.93
N THR A 49 -11.40 -12.58 16.85
CA THR A 49 -9.94 -12.82 16.89
C THR A 49 -9.56 -14.12 17.61
N LEU A 50 -10.52 -14.78 18.24
CA LEU A 50 -10.38 -16.03 18.99
C LEU A 50 -11.58 -16.98 18.76
N PRO A 51 -11.52 -18.25 19.18
CA PRO A 51 -12.62 -19.20 18.98
C PRO A 51 -13.89 -18.81 19.74
N TRP A 52 -15.06 -19.13 19.18
CA TRP A 52 -16.36 -18.90 19.84
C TRP A 52 -16.43 -19.49 21.26
N SER A 53 -15.90 -20.70 21.45
CA SER A 53 -15.87 -21.35 22.77
C SER A 53 -15.07 -20.56 23.82
N SER A 54 -14.03 -19.84 23.41
CA SER A 54 -13.27 -18.94 24.28
C SER A 54 -13.97 -17.60 24.45
N TYR A 55 -14.64 -17.11 23.41
CA TYR A 55 -15.42 -15.87 23.45
C TYR A 55 -16.59 -15.95 24.43
N ASP A 56 -17.36 -17.04 24.38
CA ASP A 56 -18.59 -17.17 25.18
C ASP A 56 -18.30 -17.22 26.70
N LEU A 57 -17.07 -17.56 27.10
CA LEU A 57 -16.63 -17.52 28.50
C LEU A 57 -16.43 -16.10 29.04
N ASP A 58 -16.02 -15.16 28.17
CA ASP A 58 -15.70 -13.77 28.53
C ASP A 58 -15.93 -12.87 27.30
N PRO A 59 -17.19 -12.59 26.93
CA PRO A 59 -17.51 -11.88 25.70
C PRO A 59 -17.15 -10.40 25.82
N ARG A 60 -16.17 -9.96 25.02
CA ARG A 60 -15.70 -8.57 24.99
C ARG A 60 -15.73 -7.98 23.60
N ASN A 61 -15.96 -6.67 23.51
CA ASN A 61 -16.03 -5.98 22.22
C ASN A 61 -14.68 -6.07 21.47
N GLU A 62 -13.56 -6.05 22.20
CA GLU A 62 -12.18 -6.10 21.67
C GLU A 62 -11.87 -7.37 20.88
N TYR A 63 -12.63 -8.45 21.08
CA TYR A 63 -12.44 -9.69 20.35
C TYR A 63 -13.08 -9.67 18.96
N HIS A 64 -13.91 -8.69 18.63
CA HIS A 64 -14.42 -8.53 17.27
C HIS A 64 -13.37 -7.86 16.39
N VAL A 65 -13.13 -8.43 15.21
CA VAL A 65 -12.12 -7.93 14.24
C VAL A 65 -12.38 -6.47 13.86
N VAL A 66 -13.64 -6.05 13.79
CA VAL A 66 -14.01 -4.68 13.39
C VAL A 66 -13.88 -3.64 14.51
N TYR A 67 -13.87 -4.07 15.77
CA TYR A 67 -13.87 -3.14 16.90
C TYR A 67 -12.62 -2.25 16.87
N GLY A 68 -12.80 -0.95 17.06
CA GLY A 68 -11.73 0.04 17.04
C GLY A 68 -11.25 0.45 15.65
N LYS A 69 -11.74 -0.20 14.57
CA LYS A 69 -11.38 0.20 13.20
C LYS A 69 -11.87 1.63 12.91
N PRO A 70 -11.06 2.48 12.28
CA PRO A 70 -11.42 3.86 11.98
C PRO A 70 -12.49 3.92 10.88
N VAL A 71 -13.35 4.92 10.99
CA VAL A 71 -14.44 5.21 10.05
C VAL A 71 -14.19 6.56 9.41
N TYR A 72 -14.52 6.69 8.14
CA TYR A 72 -14.27 7.89 7.35
C TYR A 72 -15.54 8.38 6.65
N ALA A 73 -15.65 9.69 6.44
CA ALA A 73 -16.75 10.30 5.72
C ALA A 73 -16.81 9.76 4.28
N MET A 74 -17.98 9.29 3.87
CA MET A 74 -18.20 8.71 2.53
C MET A 74 -18.21 9.81 1.46
N GLU A 75 -18.63 11.01 1.82
CA GLU A 75 -18.65 12.20 0.98
C GLU A 75 -18.45 13.45 1.86
N ALA A 76 -18.07 14.58 1.25
CA ALA A 76 -18.02 15.86 1.94
C ALA A 76 -19.44 16.33 2.30
N GLY A 77 -19.58 17.01 3.43
CA GLY A 77 -20.87 17.44 3.92
C GLY A 77 -20.78 18.31 5.17
N THR A 78 -21.92 18.51 5.81
CA THR A 78 -22.04 19.25 7.07
C THR A 78 -22.60 18.35 8.15
N VAL A 79 -21.93 18.23 9.28
CA VAL A 79 -22.45 17.54 10.46
C VAL A 79 -23.59 18.38 11.04
N VAL A 80 -24.80 17.83 11.02
CA VAL A 80 -26.03 18.49 11.47
C VAL A 80 -26.60 17.90 12.77
N GLY A 81 -26.11 16.74 13.17
CA GLY A 81 -26.46 16.11 14.43
C GLY A 81 -25.38 15.14 14.89
N CYS A 82 -25.20 14.98 16.19
CA CYS A 82 -24.19 14.10 16.74
C CYS A 82 -24.48 13.65 18.18
N TRP A 83 -23.78 12.59 18.59
CA TRP A 83 -23.58 12.23 19.99
C TRP A 83 -22.28 11.44 20.12
N ARG A 84 -21.43 11.71 21.11
CA ARG A 84 -20.06 11.13 21.14
C ARG A 84 -19.68 10.32 22.36
N ASN A 85 -20.42 10.42 23.47
CA ASN A 85 -20.04 9.81 24.76
C ASN A 85 -21.11 8.89 25.38
N ALA A 86 -22.09 8.43 24.59
CA ALA A 86 -23.01 7.38 25.01
C ALA A 86 -22.21 6.13 25.44
N PRO A 87 -22.50 5.54 26.63
CA PRO A 87 -21.83 4.33 27.09
C PRO A 87 -21.98 3.15 26.11
N GLU A 88 -20.99 2.25 26.10
CA GLU A 88 -21.09 1.01 25.30
C GLU A 88 -21.96 -0.04 25.98
N ASN A 89 -22.45 -0.97 25.17
CA ASN A 89 -22.92 -2.26 25.67
C ASN A 89 -21.73 -3.04 26.25
N ALA A 90 -21.93 -3.63 27.43
CA ALA A 90 -20.85 -4.29 28.18
C ALA A 90 -20.30 -5.55 27.47
N GLN A 91 -21.11 -6.16 26.60
CA GLN A 91 -20.74 -7.32 25.77
C GLN A 91 -21.55 -7.33 24.46
N SER A 92 -21.22 -8.25 23.56
CA SER A 92 -22.07 -8.59 22.40
C SER A 92 -22.95 -9.80 22.69
N ALA A 93 -23.90 -10.09 21.80
CA ALA A 93 -24.69 -11.33 21.86
C ALA A 93 -23.78 -12.56 21.73
N ARG A 94 -24.02 -13.56 22.58
CA ARG A 94 -23.30 -14.85 22.57
C ARG A 94 -23.78 -15.77 21.45
N SER A 95 -23.00 -16.82 21.18
CA SER A 95 -23.32 -17.78 20.10
C SER A 95 -24.64 -18.52 20.32
N ASP A 96 -25.01 -18.78 21.58
CA ASP A 96 -26.22 -19.48 22.04
C ASP A 96 -27.43 -18.55 22.16
N GLU A 97 -27.20 -17.26 22.40
CA GLU A 97 -28.23 -16.23 22.38
C GLU A 97 -28.68 -15.96 20.94
N GLY A 98 -27.83 -16.15 19.92
CA GLY A 98 -28.18 -15.93 18.53
C GLY A 98 -28.40 -14.44 18.17
N PHE A 99 -28.10 -14.07 16.92
CA PHE A 99 -28.35 -12.72 16.42
C PHE A 99 -29.86 -12.48 16.31
N GLY A 100 -30.46 -11.87 17.33
CA GLY A 100 -31.93 -11.72 17.46
C GLY A 100 -32.53 -12.14 18.81
N VAL A 101 -31.69 -12.51 19.79
CA VAL A 101 -32.00 -12.65 21.22
C VAL A 101 -32.88 -11.53 21.79
N LYS A 102 -34.19 -11.68 21.95
CA LYS A 102 -35.07 -10.70 22.63
C LYS A 102 -34.78 -10.51 24.13
N GLU A 103 -33.84 -11.24 24.71
CA GLU A 103 -33.38 -10.97 26.06
C GLU A 103 -32.34 -9.84 26.00
N GLU A 104 -32.85 -8.62 26.19
CA GLU A 104 -32.15 -7.33 26.12
C GLU A 104 -30.99 -7.17 27.14
N ASN A 105 -30.52 -8.24 27.78
CA ASN A 105 -29.63 -8.20 28.95
C ASN A 105 -28.23 -7.64 28.62
N PHE A 106 -27.77 -7.77 27.37
CA PHE A 106 -26.49 -7.19 26.91
C PHE A 106 -26.58 -5.70 26.52
N LEU A 107 -27.79 -5.18 26.26
CA LEU A 107 -27.99 -3.77 25.96
C LEU A 107 -27.79 -2.93 27.23
N HIS A 108 -27.20 -1.76 27.06
CA HIS A 108 -26.97 -0.83 28.16
C HIS A 108 -28.31 -0.39 28.78
N GLU A 109 -28.41 -0.37 30.12
CA GLU A 109 -29.64 -0.04 30.85
C GLU A 109 -30.22 1.33 30.44
N LYS A 110 -29.34 2.29 30.17
CA LYS A 110 -29.73 3.65 29.77
C LYS A 110 -30.34 3.72 28.38
N LEU A 111 -30.06 2.76 27.49
CA LEU A 111 -30.76 2.63 26.21
C LEU A 111 -32.20 2.16 26.45
N ARG A 112 -32.38 1.11 27.25
CA ARG A 112 -33.71 0.54 27.55
C ARG A 112 -34.64 1.55 28.24
N THR A 113 -34.06 2.47 29.01
CA THR A 113 -34.80 3.54 29.71
C THR A 113 -34.89 4.84 28.90
N GLY A 114 -34.38 4.87 27.66
CA GLY A 114 -34.49 5.99 26.72
C GLY A 114 -33.54 7.17 26.98
N TYR A 115 -32.52 7.02 27.82
CA TYR A 115 -31.58 8.10 28.21
C TYR A 115 -30.34 8.22 27.31
N MET A 116 -30.26 7.49 26.20
CA MET A 116 -29.17 7.59 25.23
C MET A 116 -29.69 7.30 23.81
N PRO A 117 -28.97 7.73 22.76
CA PRO A 117 -29.44 7.55 21.39
C PRO A 117 -29.55 6.07 21.01
N GLY A 118 -30.53 5.74 20.18
CA GLY A 118 -30.69 4.42 19.58
C GLY A 118 -29.49 4.01 18.74
N GLY A 119 -28.91 4.94 17.99
CA GLY A 119 -27.65 4.73 17.26
C GLY A 119 -26.39 4.76 18.14
N GLY A 120 -26.52 5.00 19.44
CA GLY A 120 -25.39 5.16 20.36
C GLY A 120 -24.62 6.45 20.10
N ASN A 121 -23.33 6.32 19.81
CA ASN A 121 -22.54 7.46 19.35
C ASN A 121 -22.73 7.59 17.83
N ILE A 122 -23.10 8.77 17.35
CA ILE A 122 -23.58 8.99 15.99
C ILE A 122 -23.06 10.28 15.37
N LEU A 123 -23.06 10.32 14.03
CA LEU A 123 -22.98 11.53 13.21
C LEU A 123 -24.05 11.50 12.12
N TRP A 124 -24.82 12.59 12.03
CA TRP A 124 -25.70 12.91 10.90
C TRP A 124 -25.02 13.94 10.01
N VAL A 125 -24.86 13.62 8.73
CA VAL A 125 -24.14 14.45 7.76
C VAL A 125 -25.04 14.78 6.58
N ASP A 126 -25.30 16.06 6.35
CA ASP A 126 -25.97 16.56 5.15
C ASP A 126 -24.96 16.76 4.02
N HIS A 127 -25.21 16.13 2.88
CA HIS A 127 -24.38 16.27 1.68
C HIS A 127 -24.93 17.37 0.76
N ALA A 128 -24.05 17.90 -0.09
CA ALA A 128 -24.39 18.98 -1.03
C ALA A 128 -25.45 18.58 -2.07
N ASP A 129 -25.61 17.27 -2.34
CA ASP A 129 -26.62 16.76 -3.26
C ASP A 129 -28.03 16.70 -2.62
N GLY A 130 -28.17 17.01 -1.33
CA GLY A 130 -29.43 16.96 -0.57
C GLY A 130 -29.74 15.60 0.07
N SER A 131 -28.83 14.64 0.03
CA SER A 131 -28.90 13.42 0.85
C SER A 131 -28.38 13.68 2.26
N ARG A 132 -28.82 12.86 3.21
CA ARG A 132 -28.34 12.83 4.59
C ARG A 132 -27.85 11.44 4.94
N ALA A 133 -26.63 11.32 5.47
CA ALA A 133 -26.07 10.06 5.94
C ALA A 133 -26.07 9.97 7.48
N LEU A 134 -26.38 8.79 8.01
CA LEU A 134 -26.08 8.41 9.38
C LEU A 134 -24.83 7.53 9.41
N TYR A 135 -23.98 7.79 10.40
CA TYR A 135 -22.94 6.88 10.89
C TYR A 135 -23.23 6.60 12.37
N ALA A 136 -23.28 5.35 12.77
CA ALA A 136 -23.69 4.97 14.13
C ALA A 136 -22.83 3.88 14.78
N HIS A 137 -23.07 3.67 16.07
CA HIS A 137 -22.40 2.70 16.94
C HIS A 137 -20.90 2.98 17.13
N PHE A 138 -20.49 4.25 17.14
CA PHE A 138 -19.10 4.60 17.44
C PHE A 138 -18.71 4.29 18.90
N GLN A 139 -17.41 4.10 19.13
CA GLN A 139 -16.86 4.02 20.49
C GLN A 139 -17.03 5.37 21.23
N PRO A 140 -17.33 5.36 22.54
CA PRO A 140 -17.38 6.57 23.35
C PRO A 140 -16.06 7.35 23.26
N GLY A 141 -16.16 8.65 23.05
CA GLY A 141 -15.01 9.56 22.94
C GLY A 141 -14.21 9.44 21.63
N SER A 142 -14.54 8.51 20.73
CA SER A 142 -13.76 8.31 19.50
C SER A 142 -14.08 9.33 18.40
N ILE A 143 -15.29 9.90 18.41
CA ILE A 143 -15.68 11.01 17.54
C ILE A 143 -14.98 12.29 18.03
N PRO A 144 -14.19 12.97 17.18
CA PRO A 144 -13.51 14.20 17.57
C PRO A 144 -14.48 15.26 18.11
N ALA A 145 -14.08 15.95 19.19
CA ALA A 145 -14.88 17.04 19.79
C ALA A 145 -15.18 18.16 18.78
N ALA A 146 -14.26 18.37 17.81
CA ALA A 146 -14.44 19.33 16.73
C ALA A 146 -15.56 18.93 15.74
N LEU A 147 -15.96 17.66 15.67
CA LEU A 147 -17.10 17.21 14.88
C LEU A 147 -18.37 17.07 15.70
N CYS A 148 -18.23 16.83 17.01
CA CYS A 148 -19.34 16.75 17.93
C CYS A 148 -19.01 17.46 19.25
N PRO A 149 -19.52 18.68 19.48
CA PRO A 149 -19.25 19.42 20.72
C PRO A 149 -20.05 18.93 21.93
N ILE A 150 -20.97 17.98 21.74
CA ILE A 150 -21.81 17.45 22.83
C ILE A 150 -20.99 16.49 23.69
N GLU A 151 -20.59 16.95 24.88
CA GLU A 151 -19.77 16.18 25.83
C GLU A 151 -20.57 15.18 26.70
N LYS A 152 -21.90 15.28 26.69
CA LYS A 152 -22.74 14.49 27.59
C LYS A 152 -22.72 13.01 27.23
N SER A 153 -22.77 12.17 28.25
CA SER A 153 -22.91 10.71 28.07
C SER A 153 -24.37 10.26 28.03
N LEU A 154 -25.28 10.99 28.66
CA LEU A 154 -26.72 10.70 28.71
C LEU A 154 -27.56 11.94 28.35
N PHE A 155 -28.75 11.70 27.84
CA PHE A 155 -29.79 12.71 27.68
C PHE A 155 -30.22 13.27 29.04
N ASN A 156 -30.71 14.51 29.04
CA ASN A 156 -31.31 15.11 30.21
C ASN A 156 -32.68 14.48 30.54
N GLN A 157 -33.38 13.99 29.51
CA GLN A 157 -34.71 13.40 29.61
C GLN A 157 -34.82 12.17 28.70
N PRO A 158 -35.61 11.14 29.09
CA PRO A 158 -35.75 9.95 28.27
C PRO A 158 -36.49 10.25 26.96
N ASN A 159 -36.15 9.54 25.89
CA ASN A 159 -36.79 9.58 24.57
C ASN A 159 -36.72 10.96 23.86
N THR A 160 -35.59 11.65 24.00
CA THR A 160 -35.38 13.00 23.44
C THR A 160 -34.28 13.06 22.35
N GLU A 161 -33.92 11.92 21.75
CA GLU A 161 -32.81 11.81 20.80
C GLU A 161 -32.80 12.89 19.71
N GLY A 162 -33.92 13.11 19.01
CA GLY A 162 -33.97 14.13 17.95
C GLY A 162 -33.70 15.54 18.45
N ALA A 163 -34.11 15.88 19.67
CA ALA A 163 -33.90 17.20 20.26
C ALA A 163 -32.47 17.37 20.81
N GLU A 164 -31.91 16.34 21.45
CA GLU A 164 -30.60 16.42 22.10
C GLU A 164 -29.42 16.09 21.18
N THR A 165 -29.65 15.43 20.04
CA THR A 165 -28.60 15.13 19.06
C THR A 165 -28.52 16.12 17.91
N THR A 166 -29.54 16.94 17.68
CA THR A 166 -29.51 17.97 16.63
C THR A 166 -28.59 19.14 17.02
N LEU A 167 -27.67 19.52 16.14
CA LEU A 167 -26.79 20.65 16.36
C LEU A 167 -27.46 21.97 15.97
N ALA A 168 -27.26 23.00 16.80
CA ALA A 168 -27.58 24.36 16.42
C ALA A 168 -26.72 24.77 15.22
N GLN A 169 -27.24 25.65 14.35
CA GLN A 169 -26.56 26.03 13.10
C GLN A 169 -25.13 26.54 13.32
N ALA A 170 -24.86 27.24 14.43
CA ALA A 170 -23.53 27.75 14.77
C ALA A 170 -22.52 26.66 15.16
N ASP A 171 -23.00 25.47 15.55
CA ASP A 171 -22.19 24.32 15.98
C ASP A 171 -22.03 23.27 14.87
N GLN A 172 -22.65 23.48 13.71
CA GLN A 172 -22.53 22.59 12.57
C GLN A 172 -21.15 22.73 11.92
N VAL A 173 -20.53 21.60 11.59
CA VAL A 173 -19.13 21.57 11.12
C VAL A 173 -19.04 20.84 9.78
N ALA A 174 -18.28 21.42 8.85
CA ALA A 174 -18.00 20.79 7.58
C ALA A 174 -17.07 19.58 7.75
N VAL A 175 -17.33 18.52 7.00
CA VAL A 175 -16.46 17.36 6.85
C VAL A 175 -16.05 17.19 5.39
N GLU A 176 -14.80 16.79 5.17
CA GLU A 176 -14.30 16.43 3.85
C GLU A 176 -14.48 14.94 3.58
N ARG A 177 -14.66 14.58 2.30
CA ARG A 177 -14.68 13.18 1.88
C ARG A 177 -13.39 12.48 2.30
N GLY A 178 -13.53 11.35 3.00
CA GLY A 178 -12.39 10.59 3.53
C GLY A 178 -11.80 11.13 4.83
N GLN A 179 -12.39 12.18 5.44
CA GLN A 179 -12.02 12.63 6.76
C GLN A 179 -12.37 11.58 7.81
N TYR A 180 -11.47 11.36 8.77
CA TYR A 180 -11.71 10.48 9.92
C TYR A 180 -12.86 11.00 10.78
N LEU A 181 -13.81 10.12 11.12
CA LEU A 181 -15.03 10.43 11.87
C LEU A 181 -15.04 9.85 13.29
N GLY A 182 -14.42 8.69 13.50
CA GLY A 182 -14.43 7.98 14.78
C GLY A 182 -14.00 6.53 14.62
N ARG A 183 -14.20 5.72 15.67
CA ARG A 183 -13.91 4.28 15.66
C ARG A 183 -15.17 3.44 15.82
N VAL A 184 -15.22 2.31 15.13
CA VAL A 184 -16.30 1.32 15.29
C VAL A 184 -16.34 0.81 16.72
N GLY A 185 -17.52 0.90 17.34
CA GLY A 185 -17.81 0.44 18.69
C GLY A 185 -19.08 -0.40 18.75
N ASN A 186 -19.71 -0.39 19.91
CA ASN A 186 -20.92 -1.17 20.22
C ASN A 186 -21.90 -0.37 21.10
N ALA A 187 -21.95 0.96 20.97
CA ALA A 187 -22.89 1.80 21.71
C ALA A 187 -24.28 1.81 21.05
N GLY A 188 -25.33 1.93 21.85
CA GLY A 188 -26.72 2.01 21.37
C GLY A 188 -27.35 0.64 21.12
N ASN A 189 -28.38 0.59 20.28
CA ASN A 189 -29.13 -0.62 19.95
C ASN A 189 -28.36 -1.50 18.97
N SER A 190 -27.27 -2.10 19.46
CA SER A 190 -26.33 -2.90 18.70
C SER A 190 -26.15 -4.26 19.35
N THR A 191 -26.18 -5.33 18.56
CA THR A 191 -25.97 -6.71 19.02
C THR A 191 -24.50 -7.10 19.15
N GLY A 192 -23.58 -6.25 18.71
CA GLY A 192 -22.13 -6.45 18.77
C GLY A 192 -21.40 -5.43 17.89
N PRO A 193 -20.07 -5.28 18.00
CA PRO A 193 -19.31 -4.31 17.23
C PRO A 193 -19.58 -4.34 15.72
N HIS A 194 -20.07 -3.23 15.19
CA HIS A 194 -20.25 -2.99 13.75
C HIS A 194 -20.43 -1.49 13.50
N LEU A 195 -20.23 -1.07 12.25
CA LEU A 195 -20.64 0.25 11.80
C LEU A 195 -22.02 0.14 11.15
N HIS A 196 -23.01 0.84 11.69
CA HIS A 196 -24.26 1.05 10.98
C HIS A 196 -24.15 2.32 10.12
N ILE A 197 -24.51 2.20 8.84
CA ILE A 197 -24.68 3.34 7.92
C ILE A 197 -26.01 3.27 7.20
N HIS A 198 -26.62 4.42 6.94
CA HIS A 198 -27.67 4.54 5.92
C HIS A 198 -27.68 5.95 5.34
N VAL A 199 -28.35 6.10 4.20
CA VAL A 199 -28.59 7.40 3.57
C VAL A 199 -30.08 7.57 3.36
N GLU A 200 -30.55 8.78 3.60
CA GLU A 200 -31.91 9.20 3.30
C GLU A 200 -31.94 10.46 2.44
N ARG A 201 -33.07 10.68 1.80
CA ARG A 201 -33.40 11.92 1.09
C ARG A 201 -34.85 12.26 1.32
N ALA A 202 -35.09 13.45 1.86
CA ALA A 202 -36.43 13.93 2.17
C ALA A 202 -37.28 12.91 2.97
N GLY A 203 -36.68 12.22 3.95
CA GLY A 203 -37.34 11.23 4.79
C GLY A 203 -37.62 9.87 4.11
N ALA A 204 -37.03 9.61 2.94
CA ALA A 204 -37.06 8.32 2.27
C ALA A 204 -35.67 7.69 2.23
N ALA A 205 -35.59 6.37 2.46
CA ALA A 205 -34.34 5.63 2.37
C ALA A 205 -33.76 5.68 0.94
N GLU A 206 -32.44 5.89 0.85
CA GLU A 206 -31.70 5.91 -0.41
C GLU A 206 -30.67 4.78 -0.45
N LEU A 207 -30.57 4.14 -1.62
CA LEU A 207 -29.64 3.03 -1.81
C LEU A 207 -28.19 3.56 -1.93
N LEU A 208 -27.33 3.08 -1.03
CA LEU A 208 -25.91 3.36 -1.05
C LEU A 208 -25.20 2.69 -2.24
N ARG A 209 -24.47 3.49 -3.02
CA ARG A 209 -23.70 3.09 -4.19
C ARG A 209 -22.25 3.50 -4.05
N PHE A 210 -21.34 2.64 -4.51
CA PHE A 210 -19.91 2.86 -4.33
C PHE A 210 -19.17 2.78 -5.67
N ASN A 211 -18.49 3.86 -6.05
CA ASN A 211 -17.68 3.88 -7.28
C ASN A 211 -16.44 2.98 -7.19
N HIS A 212 -15.91 2.84 -5.98
CA HIS A 212 -14.68 2.13 -5.67
C HIS A 212 -14.89 1.15 -4.51
N GLY A 213 -14.06 0.13 -4.47
CA GLY A 213 -14.17 -1.03 -3.60
C GLY A 213 -14.30 -2.31 -4.43
N LEU A 214 -13.79 -3.40 -3.87
CA LEU A 214 -13.94 -4.74 -4.42
C LEU A 214 -14.81 -5.58 -3.49
N ALA A 215 -15.47 -6.62 -4.00
CA ALA A 215 -16.13 -7.63 -3.19
C ALA A 215 -15.95 -9.05 -3.72
N THR A 216 -16.06 -10.00 -2.79
CA THR A 216 -16.15 -11.44 -3.06
C THR A 216 -17.22 -12.04 -2.13
N PRO A 217 -18.14 -12.88 -2.64
CA PRO A 217 -19.20 -13.48 -1.84
C PRO A 217 -18.64 -14.51 -0.84
N LEU A 218 -19.30 -14.65 0.31
CA LEU A 218 -19.08 -15.75 1.25
C LEU A 218 -20.06 -16.88 0.96
N ASN A 219 -19.59 -17.95 0.32
CA ASN A 219 -20.38 -19.13 -0.02
C ASN A 219 -20.12 -20.22 1.02
N GLY A 220 -21.16 -20.60 1.79
CA GLY A 220 -21.01 -21.62 2.83
C GLY A 220 -20.04 -21.23 3.95
N GLY A 221 -19.78 -19.94 4.15
CA GLY A 221 -18.82 -19.41 5.12
C GLY A 221 -17.40 -19.22 4.59
N ASP A 222 -17.14 -19.58 3.33
CA ASP A 222 -15.83 -19.42 2.69
C ASP A 222 -15.84 -18.39 1.54
N ALA A 223 -14.69 -17.81 1.24
CA ALA A 223 -14.51 -16.80 0.20
C ALA A 223 -13.26 -17.08 -0.63
N ASP A 224 -13.42 -17.06 -1.95
CA ASP A 224 -12.29 -17.06 -2.88
C ASP A 224 -11.67 -15.66 -2.91
N THR A 225 -10.60 -15.48 -2.13
CA THR A 225 -9.90 -14.19 -2.03
C THR A 225 -8.93 -13.93 -3.18
N ASP A 226 -8.84 -14.81 -4.18
CA ASP A 226 -8.14 -14.54 -5.43
C ASP A 226 -9.12 -14.04 -6.53
N GLN A 227 -10.44 -14.13 -6.29
CA GLN A 227 -11.48 -13.65 -7.19
C GLN A 227 -12.27 -12.48 -6.58
N TRP A 228 -12.12 -11.29 -7.17
CA TRP A 228 -12.77 -10.07 -6.71
C TRP A 228 -13.54 -9.38 -7.83
N THR A 229 -14.66 -8.74 -7.48
CA THR A 229 -15.46 -7.91 -8.39
C THR A 229 -15.47 -6.47 -7.92
N ALA A 230 -15.15 -5.52 -8.80
CA ALA A 230 -15.19 -4.09 -8.47
C ALA A 230 -16.63 -3.55 -8.43
N PHE A 231 -16.91 -2.62 -7.51
CA PHE A 231 -18.23 -2.04 -7.31
C PHE A 231 -18.71 -1.18 -8.48
N LYS A 232 -17.86 -0.30 -9.04
CA LYS A 232 -18.16 0.48 -10.26
C LYS A 232 -19.52 1.24 -10.23
N GLY A 233 -19.93 1.74 -9.07
CA GLY A 233 -21.19 2.48 -8.90
C GLY A 233 -22.38 1.60 -8.45
N GLU A 234 -22.13 0.32 -8.17
CA GLU A 234 -23.13 -0.59 -7.62
C GLU A 234 -23.11 -0.61 -6.07
N PRO A 235 -24.22 -1.05 -5.43
CA PRO A 235 -24.25 -1.30 -4.00
C PRO A 235 -23.35 -2.48 -3.62
N ILE A 236 -23.09 -2.64 -2.32
CA ILE A 236 -22.50 -3.88 -1.79
C ILE A 236 -23.42 -5.05 -2.18
N PRO A 237 -22.89 -6.14 -2.77
CA PRO A 237 -23.67 -7.30 -3.17
C PRO A 237 -24.58 -7.84 -2.06
N PRO A 238 -25.80 -8.33 -2.39
CA PRO A 238 -26.69 -8.96 -1.41
C PRO A 238 -26.07 -10.23 -0.82
N GLY A 239 -26.48 -10.55 0.40
CA GLY A 239 -26.00 -11.72 1.14
C GLY A 239 -24.64 -11.53 1.81
N PRO A 240 -24.11 -12.59 2.45
CA PRO A 240 -22.81 -12.57 3.10
C PRO A 240 -21.69 -12.27 2.09
N THR A 241 -20.94 -11.19 2.32
CA THR A 241 -19.95 -10.68 1.35
C THR A 241 -18.75 -10.12 2.09
N LEU A 242 -17.53 -10.47 1.66
CA LEU A 242 -16.34 -9.71 2.01
C LEU A 242 -16.18 -8.56 1.02
N PHE A 243 -15.78 -7.40 1.52
CA PHE A 243 -15.44 -6.27 0.68
C PHE A 243 -14.11 -5.63 1.09
N TRP A 244 -13.40 -5.13 0.09
CA TRP A 244 -12.09 -4.56 0.21
C TRP A 244 -12.13 -3.09 -0.23
N PRO A 245 -12.20 -2.13 0.71
CA PRO A 245 -12.26 -0.72 0.38
C PRO A 245 -10.96 -0.23 -0.24
N PRO A 246 -10.98 0.86 -1.03
CA PRO A 246 -9.76 1.48 -1.52
C PRO A 246 -8.79 1.81 -0.40
N ARG A 247 -7.49 1.71 -0.69
CA ARG A 247 -6.45 2.24 0.20
C ARG A 247 -6.16 3.71 -0.08
N SER A 248 -5.74 4.41 0.96
CA SER A 248 -5.18 5.75 0.86
C SER A 248 -3.94 5.75 -0.03
N LYS A 249 -3.81 6.81 -0.85
CA LYS A 249 -2.66 7.00 -1.74
C LYS A 249 -1.45 7.49 -0.94
N GLY A 250 -0.38 6.70 -0.92
CA GLY A 250 0.97 7.12 -0.57
C GLY A 250 1.78 7.40 -1.82
N ALA A 251 3.06 7.75 -1.64
CA ALA A 251 3.96 8.05 -2.76
C ALA A 251 4.26 6.80 -3.62
N GLU A 252 4.41 5.63 -2.99
CA GLU A 252 4.70 4.36 -3.65
C GLU A 252 4.11 3.18 -2.86
N TYR A 253 3.76 2.12 -3.57
CA TYR A 253 3.40 0.83 -3.04
C TYR A 253 4.13 -0.26 -3.83
N ALA A 254 4.90 -1.09 -3.16
CA ALA A 254 5.66 -2.14 -3.82
C ALA A 254 5.43 -3.49 -3.14
N ARG A 255 5.38 -4.56 -3.93
CA ARG A 255 5.48 -5.95 -3.48
C ARG A 255 6.34 -6.72 -4.47
N HIS A 256 7.15 -7.61 -3.94
CA HIS A 256 8.19 -8.34 -4.63
C HIS A 256 8.09 -9.80 -4.23
N GLY A 257 8.42 -10.70 -5.15
CA GLY A 257 8.23 -12.13 -4.96
C GLY A 257 6.77 -12.53 -4.75
N LEU A 258 5.82 -11.74 -5.24
CA LEU A 258 4.39 -12.04 -5.13
C LEU A 258 4.08 -13.27 -5.99
N PRO A 259 3.49 -14.35 -5.44
CA PRO A 259 3.04 -15.46 -6.26
C PRO A 259 2.08 -14.97 -7.35
N SER A 260 2.31 -15.40 -8.59
CA SER A 260 1.54 -14.90 -9.76
C SER A 260 0.02 -15.09 -9.63
N GLY A 261 -0.44 -16.15 -8.94
CA GLY A 261 -1.87 -16.37 -8.65
C GLY A 261 -2.51 -15.24 -7.82
N GLN A 262 -1.74 -14.56 -6.97
CA GLN A 262 -2.19 -13.43 -6.17
C GLN A 262 -2.07 -12.09 -6.89
N PHE A 263 -1.44 -12.02 -8.07
CA PHE A 263 -1.20 -10.75 -8.73
C PHE A 263 -2.51 -10.06 -9.15
N GLN A 264 -3.50 -10.82 -9.62
CA GLN A 264 -4.74 -10.27 -10.15
C GLN A 264 -5.53 -9.50 -9.07
N LYS A 265 -5.67 -10.03 -7.86
CA LYS A 265 -6.36 -9.34 -6.75
C LYS A 265 -5.68 -8.02 -6.41
N TRP A 266 -4.34 -8.01 -6.32
CA TRP A 266 -3.58 -6.80 -6.03
C TRP A 266 -3.63 -5.78 -7.17
N PHE A 267 -3.57 -6.23 -8.43
CA PHE A 267 -3.71 -5.37 -9.60
C PHE A 267 -5.04 -4.63 -9.58
N MET A 268 -6.14 -5.35 -9.33
CA MET A 268 -7.47 -4.76 -9.24
C MET A 268 -7.56 -3.77 -8.08
N HIS A 269 -7.08 -4.16 -6.89
CA HIS A 269 -7.18 -3.34 -5.70
C HIS A 269 -6.37 -2.04 -5.81
N LEU A 270 -5.14 -2.11 -6.32
CA LEU A 270 -4.28 -0.94 -6.48
C LEU A 270 -4.79 0.00 -7.59
N SER A 271 -5.29 -0.56 -8.69
CA SER A 271 -5.96 0.19 -9.75
C SER A 271 -7.19 0.95 -9.22
N ASP A 272 -8.06 0.25 -8.49
CA ASP A 272 -9.26 0.84 -7.87
C ASP A 272 -8.91 1.90 -6.81
N SER A 273 -7.76 1.76 -6.15
CA SER A 273 -7.22 2.74 -5.21
C SER A 273 -6.54 3.95 -5.88
N GLY A 274 -6.57 4.04 -7.21
CA GLY A 274 -6.03 5.17 -7.98
C GLY A 274 -4.51 5.14 -8.18
N TYR A 275 -3.90 3.96 -8.08
CA TYR A 275 -2.51 3.74 -8.49
C TYR A 275 -2.42 3.27 -9.93
N TRP A 276 -1.22 3.34 -10.50
CA TRP A 276 -0.84 2.65 -11.72
C TRP A 276 0.50 1.93 -11.50
N PRO A 277 0.75 0.81 -12.20
CA PRO A 277 2.04 0.14 -12.12
C PRO A 277 3.08 1.00 -12.85
N THR A 278 4.26 1.12 -12.29
CA THR A 278 5.42 1.81 -12.90
C THR A 278 6.62 0.90 -13.09
N TRP A 279 6.60 -0.26 -12.43
CA TRP A 279 7.56 -1.33 -12.65
C TRP A 279 6.85 -2.67 -12.48
N LEU A 280 7.15 -3.61 -13.38
CA LEU A 280 6.75 -4.99 -13.33
C LEU A 280 7.93 -5.85 -13.78
N ASP A 281 8.21 -6.90 -13.04
CA ASP A 281 9.20 -7.91 -13.40
C ASP A 281 8.59 -9.29 -13.16
N LEU A 282 8.60 -10.12 -14.18
CA LEU A 282 8.12 -11.49 -14.15
C LEU A 282 9.31 -12.42 -13.98
N PHE A 283 9.18 -13.41 -13.11
CA PHE A 283 10.23 -14.42 -12.98
C PHE A 283 9.69 -15.73 -12.45
N SER A 284 10.54 -16.75 -12.50
CA SER A 284 10.28 -18.04 -11.85
C SER A 284 11.45 -18.43 -10.96
N SER A 285 11.15 -19.09 -9.86
CA SER A 285 12.14 -19.69 -8.97
C SER A 285 11.57 -20.98 -8.40
N SER A 286 12.38 -22.05 -8.39
CA SER A 286 11.99 -23.38 -7.91
C SER A 286 10.66 -23.88 -8.51
N GLY A 287 10.42 -23.61 -9.80
CA GLY A 287 9.20 -24.04 -10.52
C GLY A 287 7.94 -23.21 -10.24
N GLN A 288 8.00 -22.21 -9.37
CA GLN A 288 6.90 -21.29 -9.09
C GLN A 288 7.10 -19.96 -9.85
N ASN A 289 5.98 -19.31 -10.19
CA ASN A 289 5.97 -18.06 -10.96
C ASN A 289 5.62 -16.87 -10.05
N TYR A 290 6.37 -15.80 -10.17
CA TYR A 290 6.27 -14.62 -9.33
C TYR A 290 6.22 -13.33 -10.14
N VAL A 291 5.73 -12.28 -9.48
CA VAL A 291 5.72 -10.91 -9.98
C VAL A 291 6.35 -9.99 -8.95
N ASN A 292 7.28 -9.15 -9.39
CA ASN A 292 7.72 -7.95 -8.69
C ASN A 292 6.93 -6.76 -9.24
N MET A 293 6.39 -5.91 -8.37
CA MET A 293 5.55 -4.79 -8.77
C MET A 293 5.81 -3.53 -7.95
N VAL A 294 5.87 -2.39 -8.63
CA VAL A 294 5.96 -1.06 -8.01
C VAL A 294 4.85 -0.19 -8.58
N TRP A 295 4.02 0.35 -7.70
CA TRP A 295 2.85 1.14 -8.01
C TRP A 295 2.97 2.54 -7.42
N ARG A 296 2.56 3.55 -8.19
CA ARG A 296 2.59 4.96 -7.78
C ARG A 296 1.23 5.60 -8.06
N PRO A 297 0.89 6.77 -7.48
CA PRO A 297 -0.34 7.46 -7.83
C PRO A 297 -0.45 7.69 -9.33
N ALA A 298 -1.59 7.31 -9.92
CA ALA A 298 -1.81 7.47 -11.35
C ALA A 298 -1.84 8.95 -11.75
N LYS A 299 -1.18 9.27 -12.87
CA LYS A 299 -1.24 10.58 -13.53
C LYS A 299 -1.73 10.37 -14.95
N GLY A 300 -3.05 10.45 -15.14
CA GLY A 300 -3.71 10.17 -16.42
C GLY A 300 -4.09 8.71 -16.60
N ARG A 301 -4.57 8.37 -17.80
CA ARG A 301 -5.03 7.02 -18.12
C ARG A 301 -3.84 6.11 -18.46
N TRP A 302 -3.98 4.84 -18.12
CA TRP A 302 -2.97 3.82 -18.34
C TRP A 302 -3.61 2.47 -18.68
N ARG A 303 -2.81 1.55 -19.22
CA ARG A 303 -3.16 0.13 -19.41
C ARG A 303 -1.98 -0.73 -19.00
N ALA A 304 -2.25 -1.92 -18.51
CA ALA A 304 -1.20 -2.91 -18.31
C ALA A 304 -1.77 -4.32 -18.48
N TRP A 305 -0.93 -5.22 -18.98
CA TRP A 305 -1.21 -6.64 -19.07
C TRP A 305 0.00 -7.41 -18.58
N VAL A 306 -0.23 -8.53 -17.89
CA VAL A 306 0.81 -9.27 -17.17
C VAL A 306 0.54 -10.76 -17.34
N GLY A 307 1.58 -11.55 -17.57
CA GLY A 307 1.46 -12.99 -17.67
C GLY A 307 0.75 -13.48 -18.94
N ILE A 308 0.73 -12.69 -20.01
CA ILE A 308 0.03 -13.01 -21.26
C ILE A 308 0.97 -13.69 -22.28
N ASP A 309 0.42 -14.47 -23.20
CA ASP A 309 1.21 -15.06 -24.29
C ASP A 309 1.60 -14.04 -25.38
N GLY A 310 2.47 -14.44 -26.30
CA GLY A 310 2.99 -13.56 -27.36
C GLY A 310 1.92 -13.05 -28.33
N ASN A 311 0.87 -13.84 -28.60
CA ASN A 311 -0.22 -13.43 -29.50
C ASN A 311 -1.07 -12.34 -28.85
N SER A 312 -1.44 -12.54 -27.58
CA SER A 312 -2.16 -11.58 -26.77
C SER A 312 -1.33 -10.31 -26.56
N PHE A 313 -0.01 -10.45 -26.37
CA PHE A 313 0.90 -9.31 -26.25
C PHE A 313 0.89 -8.46 -27.52
N GLN A 314 1.03 -9.08 -28.70
CA GLN A 314 0.96 -8.39 -29.98
C GLN A 314 -0.39 -7.70 -30.20
N GLN A 315 -1.49 -8.37 -29.86
CA GLN A 315 -2.83 -7.81 -30.00
C GLN A 315 -3.03 -6.60 -29.06
N ASN A 316 -2.69 -6.74 -27.78
CA ASN A 316 -2.81 -5.66 -26.79
C ASN A 316 -1.90 -4.47 -27.12
N PHE A 317 -0.70 -4.73 -27.64
CA PHE A 317 0.18 -3.68 -28.15
C PHE A 317 -0.47 -2.90 -29.30
N THR A 318 -1.04 -3.60 -30.26
CA THR A 318 -1.71 -3.01 -31.44
C THR A 318 -2.91 -2.15 -31.00
N ASN A 319 -3.81 -2.73 -30.22
CA ASN A 319 -5.01 -2.05 -29.71
C ASN A 319 -4.64 -0.82 -28.86
N SER A 320 -3.63 -0.94 -27.99
CA SER A 320 -3.16 0.19 -27.18
C SER A 320 -2.66 1.35 -28.04
N ARG A 321 -1.81 1.06 -29.02
CA ARG A 321 -1.25 2.09 -29.90
C ARG A 321 -2.35 2.80 -30.69
N ASP A 322 -3.33 2.05 -31.18
CA ASP A 322 -4.46 2.60 -31.94
C ASP A 322 -5.30 3.53 -31.05
N ASP A 323 -5.46 3.17 -29.77
CA ASP A 323 -6.12 3.98 -28.73
C ASP A 323 -5.22 5.08 -28.12
N LYS A 324 -4.04 5.34 -28.68
CA LYS A 324 -3.06 6.35 -28.20
C LYS A 324 -2.45 6.07 -26.82
N PHE A 325 -2.40 4.81 -26.42
CA PHE A 325 -1.63 4.30 -25.30
C PHE A 325 -0.30 3.75 -25.80
N TYR A 326 0.81 4.25 -25.25
CA TYR A 326 2.15 3.85 -25.70
C TYR A 326 2.92 3.16 -24.58
N PRO A 327 3.74 2.14 -24.91
CA PRO A 327 4.41 1.33 -23.91
C PRO A 327 5.45 2.16 -23.17
N VAL A 328 5.57 1.97 -21.86
CA VAL A 328 6.61 2.55 -20.98
C VAL A 328 7.44 1.46 -20.28
N LEU A 329 7.00 0.21 -20.37
CA LEU A 329 7.72 -0.98 -19.90
C LEU A 329 7.26 -2.18 -20.73
N ALA A 330 8.20 -3.05 -21.08
CA ALA A 330 7.92 -4.39 -21.58
C ALA A 330 8.92 -5.38 -20.97
N ASP A 331 8.41 -6.52 -20.52
CA ASP A 331 9.13 -7.57 -19.79
C ASP A 331 8.70 -8.96 -20.26
N VAL A 332 9.58 -9.96 -20.14
CA VAL A 332 9.30 -11.36 -20.53
C VAL A 332 9.96 -12.37 -19.57
N ALA A 333 9.21 -13.42 -19.20
CA ALA A 333 9.72 -14.54 -18.40
C ALA A 333 9.25 -15.89 -18.94
N LEU A 334 9.86 -16.97 -18.45
CA LEU A 334 9.41 -18.34 -18.72
C LEU A 334 8.54 -18.86 -17.58
N TRP A 335 7.24 -18.96 -17.81
CA TRP A 335 6.31 -19.60 -16.88
C TRP A 335 5.88 -20.94 -17.46
N GLY A 336 6.19 -22.03 -16.75
CA GLY A 336 5.95 -23.38 -17.26
C GLY A 336 6.66 -23.66 -18.60
N GLY A 337 7.86 -23.09 -18.80
CA GLY A 337 8.64 -23.23 -20.04
C GLY A 337 8.11 -22.43 -21.23
N GLN A 338 7.04 -21.65 -21.07
CA GLN A 338 6.46 -20.82 -22.13
C GLN A 338 6.74 -19.34 -21.88
N PRO A 339 7.05 -18.55 -22.92
CA PRO A 339 7.22 -17.11 -22.76
C PRO A 339 5.89 -16.47 -22.32
N ARG A 340 5.98 -15.64 -21.28
CA ARG A 340 4.91 -14.81 -20.75
C ARG A 340 5.40 -13.38 -20.64
N TYR A 341 4.57 -12.45 -21.12
CA TYR A 341 4.93 -11.06 -21.27
C TYR A 341 4.16 -10.19 -20.28
N ALA A 342 4.80 -9.10 -19.84
CA ALA A 342 4.15 -7.97 -19.21
C ALA A 342 4.42 -6.68 -20.00
N ALA A 343 3.46 -5.77 -20.03
CA ALA A 343 3.67 -4.42 -20.52
C ALA A 343 2.79 -3.41 -19.81
N ILE A 344 3.34 -2.20 -19.66
CA ILE A 344 2.66 -1.03 -19.10
C ILE A 344 2.58 0.03 -20.20
N TYR A 345 1.45 0.70 -20.31
CA TYR A 345 1.19 1.74 -21.30
C TYR A 345 0.61 2.98 -20.62
N ARG A 346 1.01 4.16 -21.09
CA ARG A 346 0.42 5.44 -20.68
C ARG A 346 -0.24 6.12 -21.88
N GLU A 347 -1.42 6.69 -21.64
CA GLU A 347 -2.12 7.49 -22.64
C GLU A 347 -1.30 8.74 -22.96
N HIS A 348 -1.17 9.04 -24.26
CA HIS A 348 -0.45 10.21 -24.75
C HIS A 348 0.99 10.32 -24.21
N GLU A 349 1.65 9.18 -23.95
CA GLU A 349 3.07 9.19 -23.61
C GLU A 349 3.86 9.96 -24.69
N PRO A 350 4.61 10.99 -24.31
CA PRO A 350 5.38 11.74 -25.28
C PRO A 350 6.51 10.88 -25.88
N GLY A 351 6.88 11.25 -27.11
CA GLY A 351 8.04 10.69 -27.78
C GLY A 351 7.74 9.50 -28.69
N GLN A 352 8.59 9.37 -29.71
CA GLN A 352 8.56 8.20 -30.59
C GLN A 352 9.18 7.03 -29.84
N PHE A 353 8.61 5.84 -29.98
CA PHE A 353 9.13 4.62 -29.36
C PHE A 353 9.30 3.51 -30.40
N ARG A 354 10.06 2.48 -30.02
CA ARG A 354 10.21 1.23 -30.76
C ARG A 354 10.16 0.08 -29.78
N LEU A 355 9.11 -0.74 -29.89
CA LEU A 355 8.97 -2.00 -29.15
C LEU A 355 9.15 -3.16 -30.12
N ARG A 356 10.02 -4.11 -29.78
CA ARG A 356 10.22 -5.37 -30.51
C ARG A 356 10.33 -6.51 -29.49
N PHE A 357 9.83 -7.68 -29.82
CA PHE A 357 9.87 -8.85 -28.93
C PHE A 357 10.10 -10.13 -29.73
N GLY A 358 10.58 -11.17 -29.05
CA GLY A 358 10.91 -12.45 -29.67
C GLY A 358 12.14 -12.43 -30.58
N LEU A 359 12.99 -11.40 -30.48
CA LEU A 359 14.17 -11.25 -31.34
C LEU A 359 15.25 -12.28 -30.99
N SER A 360 15.93 -12.86 -31.99
CA SER A 360 17.21 -13.54 -31.76
C SER A 360 18.29 -12.55 -31.29
N ASP A 361 19.46 -13.05 -30.87
CA ASP A 361 20.60 -12.20 -30.52
C ASP A 361 20.99 -11.27 -31.68
N GLU A 362 21.09 -11.79 -32.90
CA GLU A 362 21.48 -11.03 -34.09
C GLU A 362 20.42 -9.96 -34.44
N GLN A 363 19.15 -10.31 -34.30
CA GLN A 363 18.05 -9.38 -34.54
C GLN A 363 18.00 -8.27 -33.48
N ALA A 364 18.27 -8.60 -32.22
CA ALA A 364 18.33 -7.62 -31.13
C ALA A 364 19.51 -6.65 -31.31
N GLU A 365 20.68 -7.15 -31.73
CA GLU A 365 21.85 -6.33 -32.04
C GLU A 365 21.58 -5.39 -33.24
N ALA A 366 20.96 -5.91 -34.31
CA ALA A 366 20.58 -5.10 -35.47
C ALA A 366 19.55 -4.02 -35.11
N GLU A 367 18.54 -4.35 -34.31
CA GLU A 367 17.55 -3.38 -33.84
C GLU A 367 18.18 -2.33 -32.92
N PHE A 368 19.11 -2.71 -32.03
CA PHE A 368 19.85 -1.75 -31.19
C PHE A 368 20.68 -0.79 -32.04
N ALA A 369 21.45 -1.30 -33.01
CA ALA A 369 22.25 -0.47 -33.92
C ALA A 369 21.36 0.48 -34.74
N TYR A 370 20.22 0.00 -35.23
CA TYR A 370 19.24 0.83 -35.93
C TYR A 370 18.66 1.91 -35.01
N ALA A 371 18.14 1.52 -33.84
CA ALA A 371 17.46 2.42 -32.92
C ALA A 371 18.38 3.55 -32.45
N THR A 372 19.61 3.21 -32.04
CA THR A 372 20.61 4.19 -31.58
C THR A 372 21.05 5.14 -32.68
N LYS A 373 21.25 4.64 -33.92
CA LYS A 373 21.52 5.49 -35.10
C LYS A 373 20.38 6.47 -35.40
N GLN A 374 19.14 6.10 -35.08
CA GLN A 374 17.96 6.95 -35.24
C GLN A 374 17.69 7.86 -34.03
N GLY A 375 18.60 7.90 -33.04
CA GLY A 375 18.49 8.75 -31.86
C GLY A 375 17.52 8.24 -30.79
N TYR A 376 17.17 6.95 -30.81
CA TYR A 376 16.46 6.31 -29.71
C TYR A 376 17.44 5.82 -28.64
N VAL A 377 16.97 5.77 -27.40
CA VAL A 377 17.71 5.26 -26.24
C VAL A 377 16.94 4.11 -25.59
N PRO A 378 17.61 3.12 -24.99
CA PRO A 378 16.97 1.96 -24.37
C PRO A 378 16.20 2.33 -23.10
N GLU A 379 14.99 1.79 -22.96
CA GLU A 379 14.13 1.91 -21.76
C GLU A 379 13.95 0.57 -21.04
N SER A 380 13.75 -0.53 -21.79
CA SER A 380 13.77 -1.89 -21.24
C SER A 380 14.45 -2.87 -22.19
N SER A 381 15.06 -3.91 -21.63
CA SER A 381 15.76 -4.96 -22.37
C SER A 381 15.64 -6.29 -21.62
N SER A 382 14.51 -6.97 -21.77
CA SER A 382 14.25 -8.24 -21.10
C SER A 382 14.57 -9.44 -22.00
N VAL A 383 15.02 -10.55 -21.41
CA VAL A 383 15.52 -11.73 -22.15
C VAL A 383 14.98 -13.02 -21.56
N VAL A 384 14.63 -13.99 -22.40
CA VAL A 384 14.38 -15.39 -21.99
C VAL A 384 15.21 -16.36 -22.80
N SER A 385 15.53 -17.53 -22.24
CA SER A 385 16.22 -18.62 -22.94
C SER A 385 15.29 -19.79 -23.22
N ILE A 386 14.83 -19.93 -24.47
CA ILE A 386 13.93 -21.01 -24.88
C ILE A 386 14.76 -22.03 -25.66
N ASN A 387 14.85 -23.27 -25.16
CA ASN A 387 15.66 -24.33 -25.79
C ASN A 387 17.10 -23.86 -26.09
N ASP A 388 17.75 -23.25 -25.09
CA ASP A 388 19.09 -22.65 -25.18
C ASP A 388 19.26 -21.58 -26.27
N GLN A 389 18.17 -20.98 -26.74
CA GLN A 389 18.18 -19.83 -27.62
C GLN A 389 17.61 -18.61 -26.90
N ARG A 390 18.39 -17.53 -26.84
CA ARG A 390 17.95 -16.27 -26.25
C ARG A 390 16.92 -15.59 -27.14
N ARG A 391 15.88 -15.05 -26.52
CA ARG A 391 14.84 -14.23 -27.15
C ARG A 391 14.71 -12.92 -26.39
N HIS A 392 14.86 -11.80 -27.11
CA HIS A 392 14.87 -10.46 -26.52
C HIS A 392 13.55 -9.73 -26.73
N THR A 393 13.16 -8.98 -25.70
CA THR A 393 12.09 -7.99 -25.71
C THR A 393 12.68 -6.63 -25.34
N VAL A 394 12.68 -5.71 -26.30
CA VAL A 394 13.37 -4.42 -26.21
C VAL A 394 12.41 -3.26 -26.46
N LEU A 395 12.48 -2.25 -25.60
CA LEU A 395 11.79 -0.97 -25.75
C LEU A 395 12.81 0.15 -25.83
N TYR A 396 12.72 0.97 -26.87
CA TYR A 396 13.49 2.19 -27.05
C TYR A 396 12.57 3.40 -27.17
N ARG A 397 13.03 4.57 -26.71
CA ARG A 397 12.31 5.85 -26.88
C ARG A 397 13.25 6.95 -27.35
N LYS A 398 12.75 7.89 -28.15
CA LYS A 398 13.43 9.16 -28.39
C LYS A 398 13.35 10.03 -27.13
N GLY A 399 14.51 10.32 -26.56
CA GLY A 399 14.62 11.13 -25.36
C GLY A 399 16.06 11.55 -25.13
N GLN A 400 16.24 12.53 -24.24
CA GLN A 400 17.56 13.03 -23.87
C GLN A 400 17.98 12.47 -22.50
N VAL A 401 18.59 11.30 -22.51
CA VAL A 401 19.12 10.67 -21.29
C VAL A 401 20.62 10.95 -21.08
N GLY A 402 21.22 11.81 -21.91
CA GLY A 402 22.68 11.99 -21.98
C GLY A 402 23.35 10.74 -22.54
N SER A 403 24.52 10.39 -22.02
CA SER A 403 25.14 9.11 -22.36
C SER A 403 24.40 7.92 -21.72
N PHE A 404 24.40 6.77 -22.39
CA PHE A 404 23.85 5.53 -21.85
C PHE A 404 24.79 4.36 -22.13
N TRP A 405 24.58 3.28 -21.39
CA TRP A 405 25.24 1.99 -21.58
C TRP A 405 24.23 0.87 -21.35
N THR A 406 24.30 -0.19 -22.13
CA THR A 406 23.41 -1.35 -21.97
C THR A 406 24.11 -2.63 -22.39
N ARG A 407 23.83 -3.73 -21.68
CA ARG A 407 24.24 -5.09 -22.04
C ARG A 407 23.23 -6.06 -21.45
N SER A 408 22.92 -7.13 -22.20
CA SER A 408 21.86 -8.08 -21.84
C SER A 408 22.33 -9.50 -21.56
N ASN A 409 23.64 -9.74 -21.46
CA ASN A 409 24.23 -11.07 -21.29
C ASN A 409 25.42 -11.07 -20.31
N MET A 410 25.24 -10.50 -19.13
CA MET A 410 26.30 -10.41 -18.12
C MET A 410 26.20 -11.50 -17.07
N THR A 411 27.32 -12.10 -16.70
CA THR A 411 27.44 -12.82 -15.43
C THR A 411 27.30 -11.85 -14.24
N ALA A 412 27.12 -12.37 -13.03
CA ALA A 412 27.03 -11.53 -11.83
C ALA A 412 28.28 -10.63 -11.64
N ASP A 413 29.48 -11.17 -11.88
CA ASP A 413 30.74 -10.42 -11.76
C ASP A 413 30.85 -9.32 -12.84
N GLU A 414 30.48 -9.64 -14.09
CA GLU A 414 30.44 -8.65 -15.17
C GLU A 414 29.40 -7.55 -14.89
N TYR A 415 28.25 -7.88 -14.30
CA TYR A 415 27.27 -6.89 -13.88
C TYR A 415 27.83 -5.98 -12.77
N GLN A 416 28.53 -6.54 -11.79
CA GLN A 416 29.18 -5.78 -10.73
C GLN A 416 30.27 -4.84 -11.28
N GLN A 417 31.05 -5.30 -12.27
CA GLN A 417 32.02 -4.46 -12.98
C GLN A 417 31.31 -3.34 -13.76
N ALA A 418 30.27 -3.67 -14.53
CA ALA A 418 29.50 -2.70 -15.30
C ALA A 418 28.88 -1.62 -14.40
N TRP A 419 28.43 -1.97 -13.19
CA TRP A 419 27.96 -1.01 -12.20
C TRP A 419 29.04 0.01 -11.83
N GLN A 420 30.26 -0.47 -11.52
CA GLN A 420 31.38 0.38 -11.10
C GLN A 420 31.81 1.32 -12.23
N GLU A 421 31.96 0.79 -13.44
CA GLU A 421 32.35 1.57 -14.63
C GLU A 421 31.30 2.64 -14.98
N ASN A 422 30.01 2.28 -14.93
CA ASN A 422 28.94 3.24 -15.25
C ASN A 422 28.75 4.29 -14.15
N SER A 423 28.94 3.93 -12.89
CA SER A 423 28.95 4.89 -11.78
C SER A 423 30.10 5.89 -11.95
N ALA A 424 31.30 5.43 -12.29
CA ALA A 424 32.46 6.29 -12.58
C ALA A 424 32.24 7.17 -13.82
N ALA A 425 31.49 6.69 -14.81
CA ALA A 425 31.07 7.45 -15.98
C ALA A 425 29.88 8.40 -15.72
N GLY A 426 29.41 8.53 -14.47
CA GLY A 426 28.31 9.41 -14.09
C GLY A 426 26.92 8.97 -14.61
N ARG A 427 26.77 7.66 -14.90
CA ARG A 427 25.52 7.01 -15.28
C ARG A 427 24.93 6.21 -14.11
N GLN A 428 23.64 5.97 -14.17
CA GLN A 428 22.83 5.41 -13.08
C GLN A 428 21.97 4.27 -13.60
N LEU A 429 21.77 3.23 -12.79
CA LEU A 429 20.91 2.11 -13.17
C LEU A 429 19.48 2.60 -13.41
N ARG A 430 18.92 2.23 -14.56
CA ARG A 430 17.52 2.54 -14.93
C ARG A 430 16.66 1.31 -15.09
N PHE A 431 17.27 0.21 -15.50
CA PHE A 431 16.61 -1.05 -15.75
C PHE A 431 17.55 -2.18 -15.36
N VAL A 432 17.00 -3.20 -14.70
CA VAL A 432 17.66 -4.49 -14.50
C VAL A 432 16.63 -5.59 -14.71
N ASP A 433 17.04 -6.67 -15.36
CA ASP A 433 16.31 -7.92 -15.52
C ASP A 433 17.32 -9.08 -15.40
N VAL A 434 16.86 -10.25 -14.97
CA VAL A 434 17.70 -11.44 -14.77
C VAL A 434 17.02 -12.69 -15.30
N TYR A 435 17.70 -13.40 -16.19
CA TYR A 435 17.18 -14.61 -16.83
C TYR A 435 18.15 -15.77 -16.70
N ARG A 436 17.66 -17.00 -16.85
CA ARG A 436 18.52 -18.19 -16.88
C ARG A 436 18.84 -18.57 -18.31
N HIS A 437 20.10 -18.94 -18.55
CA HIS A 437 20.57 -19.53 -19.80
C HIS A 437 21.65 -20.55 -19.47
N ASN A 438 21.55 -21.78 -20.01
CA ASN A 438 22.45 -22.89 -19.68
C ASN A 438 22.60 -23.10 -18.17
N ASN A 439 21.48 -23.10 -17.44
CA ASN A 439 21.42 -23.28 -15.99
C ASN A 439 22.20 -22.24 -15.14
N ARG A 440 22.54 -21.08 -15.73
CA ARG A 440 23.22 -19.96 -15.04
C ARG A 440 22.40 -18.67 -15.16
N PRO A 441 22.32 -17.83 -14.11
CA PRO A 441 21.70 -16.51 -14.21
C PRO A 441 22.58 -15.55 -15.02
N TYR A 442 21.95 -14.77 -15.89
CA TYR A 442 22.52 -13.67 -16.64
C TYR A 442 21.72 -12.39 -16.42
N PHE A 443 22.43 -11.28 -16.30
CA PHE A 443 21.89 -9.95 -16.06
C PHE A 443 21.76 -9.18 -17.36
N SER A 444 20.66 -8.46 -17.46
CA SER A 444 20.44 -7.40 -18.42
C SER A 444 20.27 -6.08 -17.70
N ALA A 445 21.02 -5.04 -18.10
CA ALA A 445 20.97 -3.76 -17.42
C ALA A 445 21.14 -2.58 -18.36
N ILE A 446 20.46 -1.49 -18.04
CA ILE A 446 20.58 -0.19 -18.71
C ILE A 446 21.02 0.85 -17.69
N PHE A 447 22.08 1.59 -18.01
CA PHE A 447 22.56 2.74 -17.25
C PHE A 447 22.44 4.01 -18.09
N THR A 448 21.97 5.11 -17.49
CA THR A 448 21.84 6.41 -18.18
C THR A 448 22.40 7.55 -17.35
N GLU A 449 22.88 8.60 -18.00
CA GLU A 449 23.36 9.81 -17.33
C GLU A 449 22.24 10.66 -16.69
N ARG A 450 21.01 10.60 -17.23
CA ARG A 450 19.85 11.36 -16.72
C ARG A 450 18.61 10.48 -16.44
N PRO A 451 17.75 10.87 -15.47
CA PRO A 451 17.88 12.04 -14.59
C PRO A 451 19.09 11.92 -13.65
N LYS A 452 19.61 13.05 -13.17
CA LYS A 452 20.68 13.07 -12.17
C LYS A 452 20.09 12.86 -10.77
N GLY A 453 20.83 12.21 -9.91
CA GLY A 453 20.47 11.93 -8.52
C GLY A 453 21.44 10.94 -7.88
N GLU A 454 21.05 10.34 -6.77
CA GLU A 454 21.80 9.29 -6.10
C GLU A 454 21.16 7.93 -6.42
N THR A 455 21.99 6.93 -6.67
CA THR A 455 21.55 5.56 -6.90
C THR A 455 22.32 4.61 -6.00
N ILE A 456 21.60 3.73 -5.33
CA ILE A 456 22.15 2.57 -4.63
C ILE A 456 21.63 1.31 -5.31
N GLY A 457 22.44 0.27 -5.38
CA GLY A 457 22.00 -1.00 -5.94
C GLY A 457 22.81 -2.17 -5.40
N ARG A 458 22.17 -3.33 -5.44
CA ARG A 458 22.69 -4.61 -4.94
C ARG A 458 22.14 -5.74 -5.79
N HIS A 459 22.86 -6.85 -5.86
CA HIS A 459 22.41 -8.08 -6.51
C HIS A 459 22.81 -9.30 -5.68
N GLY A 460 22.25 -10.46 -6.00
CA GLY A 460 22.50 -11.67 -5.22
C GLY A 460 21.84 -11.68 -3.85
N LEU A 461 20.87 -10.80 -3.61
CA LEU A 461 20.18 -10.69 -2.32
C LEU A 461 19.24 -11.87 -2.11
N THR A 462 19.24 -12.46 -0.92
CA THR A 462 18.16 -13.35 -0.48
C THR A 462 16.86 -12.55 -0.34
N GLY A 463 15.74 -13.22 -0.09
CA GLY A 463 14.50 -12.52 0.25
C GLY A 463 14.67 -11.61 1.47
N ALA A 464 15.15 -12.15 2.59
CA ALA A 464 15.37 -11.38 3.82
C ALA A 464 16.29 -10.17 3.60
N SER A 465 17.46 -10.39 2.97
CA SER A 465 18.41 -9.29 2.71
C SER A 465 17.87 -8.23 1.74
N TYR A 466 16.97 -8.62 0.81
CA TYR A 466 16.27 -7.68 -0.04
C TYR A 466 15.25 -6.84 0.74
N GLN A 467 14.48 -7.46 1.63
CA GLN A 467 13.52 -6.77 2.50
C GLN A 467 14.24 -5.70 3.35
N ASP A 468 15.34 -6.07 4.00
CA ASP A 468 16.15 -5.15 4.80
C ASP A 468 16.66 -3.98 3.95
N ALA A 469 17.19 -4.26 2.75
CA ALA A 469 17.70 -3.23 1.86
C ALA A 469 16.61 -2.28 1.37
N PHE A 470 15.41 -2.80 1.06
CA PHE A 470 14.26 -2.02 0.64
C PHE A 470 13.77 -1.08 1.75
N GLU A 471 13.64 -1.57 2.98
CA GLU A 471 13.20 -0.77 4.12
C GLU A 471 14.18 0.35 4.42
N LEU A 472 15.47 0.02 4.45
CA LEU A 472 16.53 0.96 4.74
C LEU A 472 16.67 2.03 3.64
N ALA A 473 16.56 1.65 2.37
CA ALA A 473 16.53 2.58 1.25
C ALA A 473 15.31 3.53 1.33
N SER A 474 14.13 2.98 1.64
CA SER A 474 12.89 3.76 1.78
C SER A 474 12.98 4.76 2.92
N GLN A 475 13.53 4.36 4.07
CA GLN A 475 13.78 5.25 5.22
C GLN A 475 14.78 6.37 4.87
N ALA A 476 15.77 6.10 4.02
CA ALA A 476 16.72 7.09 3.52
C ALA A 476 16.15 8.01 2.40
N GLY A 477 14.89 7.82 2.02
CA GLY A 477 14.19 8.63 1.01
C GLY A 477 14.43 8.19 -0.44
N TYR A 478 14.91 6.97 -0.66
CA TYR A 478 15.06 6.39 -2.00
C TYR A 478 13.78 5.64 -2.41
N GLY A 479 13.36 5.78 -3.66
CA GLY A 479 12.28 4.97 -4.25
C GLY A 479 12.82 3.83 -5.12
N VAL A 480 12.05 2.78 -5.34
CA VAL A 480 12.47 1.66 -6.20
C VAL A 480 12.60 2.12 -7.65
N GLN A 481 13.80 2.05 -8.22
CA GLN A 481 14.04 2.40 -9.61
C GLN A 481 13.89 1.18 -10.53
N ALA A 482 14.44 0.04 -10.12
CA ALA A 482 14.37 -1.22 -10.84
C ALA A 482 14.57 -2.39 -9.87
N VAL A 483 13.91 -3.51 -10.13
CA VAL A 483 14.03 -4.75 -9.34
C VAL A 483 13.76 -5.95 -10.23
N ALA A 484 14.61 -6.97 -10.11
CA ALA A 484 14.50 -8.24 -10.80
C ALA A 484 14.63 -9.40 -9.82
N GLY A 485 13.71 -10.36 -9.90
CA GLY A 485 13.78 -11.63 -9.17
C GLY A 485 14.31 -12.73 -10.07
N TYR A 486 15.03 -13.71 -9.50
CA TYR A 486 15.51 -14.85 -10.28
C TYR A 486 15.75 -16.08 -9.42
N ASP A 487 15.75 -17.24 -10.07
CA ASP A 487 16.16 -18.50 -9.46
C ASP A 487 17.69 -18.51 -9.26
N GLY A 488 18.13 -18.42 -8.01
CA GLY A 488 19.53 -18.55 -7.63
C GLY A 488 20.00 -20.01 -7.59
N ALA A 489 21.20 -20.25 -7.05
CA ALA A 489 21.75 -21.60 -6.93
C ALA A 489 21.05 -22.46 -5.86
N SER A 490 20.67 -21.85 -4.73
CA SER A 490 20.06 -22.54 -3.58
C SER A 490 18.72 -21.96 -3.13
N SER A 491 18.34 -20.78 -3.64
CA SER A 491 17.08 -20.11 -3.32
C SER A 491 16.86 -18.94 -4.25
N ARG A 492 15.63 -18.42 -4.26
CA ARG A 492 15.25 -17.16 -4.91
C ARG A 492 16.21 -16.02 -4.54
N ARG A 493 16.58 -15.21 -5.53
CA ARG A 493 17.49 -14.07 -5.39
C ARG A 493 16.90 -12.82 -6.04
N TYR A 494 17.40 -11.66 -5.61
CA TYR A 494 17.00 -10.35 -6.13
C TYR A 494 18.20 -9.50 -6.55
N ALA A 495 17.97 -8.69 -7.58
CA ALA A 495 18.80 -7.57 -7.98
C ALA A 495 17.94 -6.31 -8.01
N ALA A 496 18.40 -5.23 -7.41
CA ALA A 496 17.61 -4.02 -7.30
C ALA A 496 18.47 -2.77 -7.30
N GLY A 497 17.85 -1.68 -7.77
CA GLY A 497 18.37 -0.32 -7.65
C GLY A 497 17.29 0.61 -7.09
N TRP A 498 17.70 1.47 -6.17
CA TRP A 498 16.89 2.53 -5.62
C TRP A 498 17.48 3.89 -6.00
N PHE A 499 16.62 4.87 -6.24
CA PHE A 499 17.00 6.19 -6.72
C PHE A 499 16.45 7.29 -5.82
N LYS A 500 17.26 8.32 -5.60
CA LYS A 500 16.90 9.55 -4.88
C LYS A 500 17.29 10.75 -5.74
N GLY A 501 16.29 11.53 -6.14
CA GLY A 501 16.46 12.66 -7.06
C GLY A 501 15.12 13.06 -7.67
N PRO A 502 15.10 13.90 -8.72
CA PRO A 502 13.87 14.31 -9.39
C PRO A 502 13.06 13.10 -9.87
N GLY A 503 11.83 12.97 -9.37
CA GLY A 503 10.94 11.85 -9.70
C GLY A 503 11.07 10.62 -8.79
N ALA A 504 12.00 10.61 -7.83
CA ALA A 504 12.02 9.59 -6.78
C ALA A 504 10.76 9.67 -5.91
N GLN A 505 10.14 8.52 -5.64
CA GLN A 505 8.97 8.41 -4.79
C GLN A 505 9.20 7.26 -3.81
N PRO A 506 9.72 7.52 -2.59
CA PRO A 506 9.98 6.46 -1.62
C PRO A 506 8.67 5.80 -1.16
N ALA A 507 8.71 4.50 -0.94
CA ALA A 507 7.62 3.78 -0.33
C ALA A 507 7.45 4.19 1.15
N ALA A 508 6.23 4.08 1.69
CA ALA A 508 6.03 4.25 3.12
C ALA A 508 6.73 3.12 3.88
N VAL A 509 7.39 3.42 5.01
CA VAL A 509 8.19 2.43 5.78
C VAL A 509 7.37 1.22 6.24
N ALA A 510 6.04 1.35 6.34
CA ALA A 510 5.11 0.26 6.66
C ALA A 510 4.73 -0.64 5.46
N SER A 511 5.40 -0.52 4.31
CA SER A 511 5.13 -1.37 3.14
C SER A 511 5.99 -2.63 3.17
N VAL A 512 5.32 -3.78 3.14
CA VAL A 512 5.98 -5.09 3.09
C VAL A 512 6.46 -5.34 1.67
N ALA A 513 7.78 -5.46 1.46
CA ALA A 513 8.36 -5.66 0.15
C ALA A 513 8.22 -7.11 -0.30
N LEU A 514 8.22 -8.11 0.60
CA LEU A 514 8.01 -9.52 0.27
C LEU A 514 6.71 -10.05 0.85
N VAL A 515 5.92 -10.73 0.03
CA VAL A 515 4.77 -11.48 0.56
C VAL A 515 5.30 -12.71 1.29
N GLU A 516 5.16 -12.73 2.62
CA GLU A 516 5.27 -13.99 3.35
C GLU A 516 4.26 -14.97 2.75
N PRO A 517 4.63 -16.24 2.51
CA PRO A 517 3.68 -17.21 2.00
C PRO A 517 2.47 -17.21 2.92
N GLU A 518 1.30 -16.88 2.37
CA GLU A 518 0.03 -17.19 3.03
C GLU A 518 0.06 -18.71 3.19
N THR A 519 0.33 -19.20 4.39
CA THR A 519 0.45 -20.62 4.66
C THR A 519 -0.90 -21.28 4.40
N SER A 520 -1.10 -21.79 3.19
CA SER A 520 -1.99 -22.92 2.98
C SER A 520 -1.47 -24.04 3.87
N GLY A 521 -2.34 -24.56 4.74
CA GLY A 521 -1.99 -25.36 5.90
C GLY A 521 -0.94 -26.46 5.69
N THR A 522 -0.30 -26.79 6.81
CA THR A 522 0.77 -27.77 7.09
C THR A 522 2.21 -27.30 6.86
N PRO A 523 3.03 -27.17 7.92
CA PRO A 523 4.48 -27.11 7.76
C PRO A 523 4.98 -28.47 7.25
N PRO A 524 5.98 -28.52 6.35
CA PRO A 524 6.67 -29.76 6.05
C PRO A 524 7.32 -30.31 7.34
N PRO A 525 7.43 -31.65 7.50
CA PRO A 525 8.04 -32.22 8.68
C PRO A 525 9.47 -31.71 8.83
N GLU A 526 9.80 -31.35 10.07
CA GLU A 526 11.10 -30.92 10.54
C GLU A 526 12.12 -32.03 10.25
N VAL A 527 12.82 -31.92 9.11
CA VAL A 527 14.00 -32.73 8.85
C VAL A 527 15.14 -32.04 9.59
N ALA A 528 15.67 -32.74 10.59
CA ALA A 528 16.79 -32.32 11.41
C ALA A 528 17.89 -31.67 10.54
N ALA A 529 18.24 -30.44 10.90
CA ALA A 529 19.42 -29.78 10.38
C ALA A 529 20.64 -30.56 10.88
N ASP A 530 21.34 -31.23 9.95
CA ASP A 530 22.73 -31.60 10.17
C ASP A 530 23.59 -30.36 9.89
N ASP A 531 24.32 -29.95 10.93
CA ASP A 531 25.34 -28.92 10.91
C ASP A 531 26.49 -29.26 9.94
N ALA A 532 26.71 -28.40 8.94
CA ALA A 532 28.01 -28.20 8.29
C ALA A 532 28.03 -26.93 7.41
N GLU A 533 28.30 -25.80 8.04
CA GLU A 533 29.23 -24.73 7.63
C GLU A 533 29.45 -24.45 6.11
N SER A 534 29.00 -23.27 5.64
CA SER A 534 29.84 -22.36 4.84
C SER A 534 29.32 -20.91 4.85
N ALA A 535 30.01 -20.07 5.62
CA ALA A 535 30.10 -18.60 5.57
C ALA A 535 28.91 -17.78 5.01
N GLU A 536 28.13 -17.17 5.91
CA GLU A 536 27.23 -16.06 5.61
C GLU A 536 28.01 -14.77 5.25
N PRO A 537 27.49 -13.87 4.39
CA PRO A 537 28.01 -12.52 4.33
C PRO A 537 27.28 -11.63 5.34
N GLU A 538 27.84 -11.48 6.54
CA GLU A 538 27.69 -10.28 7.38
C GLU A 538 27.93 -8.97 6.59
N SER A 539 28.61 -9.05 5.43
CA SER A 539 29.03 -7.89 4.65
C SER A 539 27.90 -7.09 3.98
N ALA A 540 26.78 -7.68 3.55
CA ALA A 540 25.80 -6.93 2.76
C ALA A 540 25.00 -5.91 3.60
N ARG A 541 24.64 -6.31 4.83
CA ARG A 541 23.96 -5.45 5.82
C ARG A 541 24.90 -4.37 6.33
N ASP A 542 26.12 -4.72 6.69
CA ASP A 542 27.08 -3.76 7.24
C ASP A 542 27.68 -2.83 6.18
N LEU A 543 27.76 -3.24 4.91
CA LEU A 543 28.14 -2.34 3.81
C LEU A 543 27.02 -1.37 3.44
N LEU A 544 25.75 -1.78 3.51
CA LEU A 544 24.62 -0.87 3.25
C LEU A 544 24.40 0.07 4.45
N ARG A 545 24.46 -0.45 5.67
CA ARG A 545 24.47 0.33 6.90
C ARG A 545 25.64 1.31 6.91
N GLY A 546 26.88 0.85 6.69
CA GLY A 546 28.07 1.70 6.64
C GLY A 546 28.07 2.71 5.50
N PHE A 547 27.52 2.37 4.32
CA PHE A 547 27.30 3.35 3.24
C PHE A 547 26.27 4.41 3.65
N LEU A 548 25.16 4.02 4.28
CA LEU A 548 24.12 4.98 4.67
C LEU A 548 24.51 5.80 5.90
N GLU A 549 25.23 5.22 6.86
CA GLU A 549 25.85 5.91 7.99
C GLU A 549 26.91 6.89 7.50
N SER A 550 27.78 6.51 6.56
CA SER A 550 28.75 7.45 5.96
C SER A 550 28.09 8.58 5.16
N LYS A 551 26.92 8.33 4.52
CA LYS A 551 26.12 9.38 3.87
C LYS A 551 25.38 10.28 4.87
N LEU A 552 24.93 9.73 6.01
CA LEU A 552 24.37 10.49 7.12
C LEU A 552 25.43 11.38 7.81
N ASP A 553 26.65 10.87 7.98
CA ASP A 553 27.78 11.63 8.54
C ASP A 553 28.26 12.74 7.59
N GLU A 554 28.25 12.52 6.26
CA GLU A 554 28.48 13.58 5.26
C GLU A 554 27.40 14.68 5.35
N ALA A 555 26.12 14.33 5.53
CA ALA A 555 25.02 15.29 5.66
C ALA A 555 25.07 16.10 6.98
N VAL A 556 25.47 15.48 8.10
CA VAL A 556 25.68 16.18 9.38
C VAL A 556 26.95 17.04 9.34
N GLY A 557 28.00 16.59 8.63
CA GLY A 557 29.21 17.35 8.36
C GLY A 557 28.98 18.63 7.55
N GLU A 558 28.17 18.56 6.48
CA GLU A 558 27.79 19.72 5.67
C GLU A 558 26.89 20.72 6.43
N THR A 559 26.06 20.22 7.35
CA THR A 559 25.23 21.09 8.22
C THR A 559 26.09 21.91 9.19
N ARG A 560 27.14 21.31 9.77
CA ARG A 560 28.10 22.01 10.66
C ARG A 560 29.05 22.96 9.92
N VAL A 561 29.39 22.68 8.66
CA VAL A 561 30.22 23.56 7.82
C VAL A 561 29.40 24.75 7.29
N SER A 562 28.14 24.53 6.91
CA SER A 562 27.24 25.59 6.44
C SER A 562 26.75 26.53 7.55
N GLU A 563 26.69 26.08 8.82
CA GLU A 563 26.52 26.98 9.98
C GLU A 563 27.78 27.80 10.29
N ARG A 564 28.99 27.22 10.15
CA ARG A 564 30.26 27.96 10.34
C ARG A 564 30.55 28.98 9.24
N LEU A 565 30.11 28.72 8.01
CA LEU A 565 30.24 29.67 6.90
C LEU A 565 29.21 30.81 7.00
N ARG A 566 27.96 30.51 7.42
CA ARG A 566 26.94 31.55 7.68
C ARG A 566 27.30 32.50 8.84
N HIS A 567 28.14 32.07 9.78
CA HIS A 567 28.65 32.94 10.85
C HIS A 567 29.88 33.79 10.45
N LYS A 568 30.59 33.46 9.36
CA LYS A 568 31.74 34.25 8.89
C LYS A 568 31.36 35.37 7.91
N ASP A 569 30.25 35.24 7.18
CA ASP A 569 29.82 36.26 6.19
C ASP A 569 28.94 37.39 6.76
N ARG A 570 28.77 37.47 8.09
CA ARG A 570 27.97 38.53 8.75
C ARG A 570 28.79 39.52 9.58
N ALA A 571 30.09 39.65 9.31
CA ALA A 571 30.97 40.53 10.06
C ALA A 571 31.93 41.35 9.19
N VAL A 572 31.44 42.06 8.17
CA VAL A 572 32.12 43.25 7.61
C VAL A 572 31.09 44.24 7.06
N SER A 573 30.57 45.14 7.90
CA SER A 573 30.35 46.56 7.56
C SER A 573 29.63 47.28 8.71
N SER A 574 30.38 48.03 9.51
CA SER A 574 30.05 49.40 9.91
C SER A 574 31.08 49.89 10.90
N SER A 575 31.81 50.89 10.47
CA SER A 575 32.66 51.74 11.27
C SER A 575 31.82 52.78 12.01
N ALA A 576 32.34 53.17 13.17
CA ALA A 576 32.29 54.49 13.80
C ALA A 576 31.40 54.65 15.05
N ASP A 577 32.12 55.08 16.09
CA ASP A 577 31.78 56.00 17.18
C ASP A 577 31.22 55.52 18.54
N GLU A 578 32.15 55.63 19.50
CA GLU A 578 32.07 56.34 20.80
C GLU A 578 31.43 55.70 22.05
N GLY A 579 32.24 55.74 23.13
CA GLY A 579 31.86 55.65 24.55
C GLY A 579 31.65 54.22 25.07
N GLY A 580 32.32 53.68 26.08
CA GLY A 580 32.78 54.26 27.35
C GLY A 580 32.28 53.33 28.47
N ASP A 581 33.15 53.05 29.46
CA ASP A 581 32.91 52.36 30.75
C ASP A 581 32.83 50.80 30.74
N ILE A 582 33.72 50.01 31.37
CA ILE A 582 34.36 49.95 32.72
C ILE A 582 33.86 48.67 33.43
N ILE A 583 34.80 47.74 33.70
CA ILE A 583 34.83 46.72 34.80
C ILE A 583 33.75 45.59 34.69
N ASP A 584 34.04 44.29 34.75
CA ASP A 584 34.88 43.57 35.71
C ASP A 584 35.41 42.22 35.19
N ARG A 585 36.54 41.81 35.77
CA ARG A 585 37.20 40.51 35.60
C ARG A 585 36.71 39.53 36.66
N GLN A 586 37.03 38.25 36.44
CA GLN A 586 36.97 37.10 37.36
C GLN A 586 35.62 36.36 37.37
N ALA A 587 35.53 35.03 37.37
CA ALA A 587 36.53 34.01 37.69
C ALA A 587 36.24 32.71 36.92
N ALA A 588 37.30 31.98 36.62
CA ALA A 588 37.26 30.60 36.18
C ALA A 588 37.39 29.64 37.38
N ARG A 589 36.90 28.41 37.17
CA ARG A 589 37.28 27.12 37.76
C ARG A 589 36.57 26.59 39.02
N ALA A 590 35.91 25.45 38.76
CA ALA A 590 36.12 24.12 39.37
C ALA A 590 35.24 23.66 40.55
N ALA A 591 34.46 22.60 40.29
CA ALA A 591 34.25 21.38 41.11
C ALA A 591 33.23 20.51 40.33
N LEU A 592 33.56 19.38 39.69
CA LEU A 592 33.84 18.03 40.20
C LEU A 592 32.81 17.46 41.21
N SER A 593 32.18 16.38 40.75
CA SER A 593 31.64 15.20 41.44
C SER A 593 30.35 15.29 42.28
N GLY A 594 29.38 14.44 41.92
CA GLY A 594 28.96 13.37 42.84
C GLY A 594 27.46 13.20 43.11
N ALA A 595 26.90 12.08 42.59
CA ALA A 595 25.74 11.31 43.08
C ALA A 595 24.34 11.98 42.96
N ARG A 596 23.29 11.34 42.44
CA ARG A 596 22.90 9.93 42.36
C ARG A 596 22.24 9.62 41.02
#